data_AF-A0A518VBI6-F1
#
_entry.id   AF-A0A518VBI6-F1
#
_cell.length_a   1.000
_cell.length_b   1.000
_cell.length_c   1.000
_cell.angle_alpha   90.00
_cell.angle_beta   90.00
_cell.angle_gamma   90.00
#
_symmetry.space_group_name_H-M   'P 1'
#
loop_
_entity.id
_entity.type
_entity.pdbx_description
1 polymer ?
#
loop_
_entity_poly.entity_id
_entity_poly.type
_entity_poly.pdbx_seq_one_letter_code
_entity_poly.pdbx_strand_id
1 'polypeptide(L)' 'MDYLNNEDPFKVILNQEEINRIQCPQLREIRMKYWRLRHEAFIDERNISDRDLEKVLDELIRQEQEELQRFKNTNI' A
#
# COMPACT_ATOMS: atom_id res chain seq x y z
N MET A 1 -6.95 22.36 -1.57
CA MET A 1 -6.01 21.69 -0.65
C MET A 1 -6.85 20.74 0.15
N ASP A 2 -7.23 19.65 -0.50
CA ASP A 2 -8.27 18.75 0.00
C ASP A 2 -7.56 17.58 0.65
N TYR A 3 -7.52 17.62 1.98
CA TYR A 3 -7.13 16.48 2.78
C TYR A 3 -8.10 15.34 2.48
N LEU A 4 -7.54 14.14 2.35
CA LEU A 4 -8.30 12.90 2.22
C LEU A 4 -9.22 12.74 3.44
N ASN A 5 -10.50 12.46 3.19
CA ASN A 5 -11.51 12.30 4.24
C ASN A 5 -11.13 11.10 5.13
N ASN A 6 -11.61 11.05 6.38
CA ASN A 6 -11.19 10.07 7.39
C ASN A 6 -11.35 8.57 7.01
N GLU A 7 -12.00 8.23 5.89
CA GLU A 7 -12.15 6.86 5.36
C GLU A 7 -11.16 6.50 4.23
N ASP A 8 -10.41 7.48 3.71
CA ASP A 8 -9.48 7.31 2.57
C ASP A 8 -8.21 6.49 2.84
N PRO A 9 -7.56 6.51 4.03
CA PRO A 9 -6.28 5.83 4.24
C PRO A 9 -6.35 4.30 4.10
N PHE A 10 -7.56 3.73 4.15
CA PHE A 10 -7.83 2.29 4.05
C PHE A 10 -8.32 1.87 2.65
N LYS A 11 -8.30 2.77 1.67
CA LYS A 11 -8.54 2.40 0.26
C LYS A 11 -7.55 1.31 -0.16
N VAL A 12 -8.04 0.40 -1.01
CA VAL A 12 -7.26 -0.76 -1.49
C VAL A 12 -5.94 -0.32 -2.14
N ILE A 13 -5.95 0.81 -2.85
CA ILE A 13 -4.77 1.40 -3.47
C ILE A 13 -4.77 2.90 -3.17
N LEU A 14 -3.63 3.43 -2.72
CA LEU A 14 -3.36 4.87 -2.62
C LEU A 14 -2.15 5.20 -3.48
N ASN A 15 -2.18 6.36 -4.12
CA ASN A 15 -1.02 6.91 -4.79
C ASN A 15 -0.05 7.56 -3.79
N GLN A 16 1.17 7.90 -4.24
CA GLN A 16 2.21 8.46 -3.37
C GLN A 16 1.79 9.78 -2.70
N GLU A 17 1.06 10.66 -3.40
CA GLU A 17 0.59 11.92 -2.83
C GLU A 17 -0.44 11.69 -1.73
N GLU A 18 -1.33 10.73 -1.93
CA GLU A 18 -2.32 10.33 -0.95
C GLU A 18 -1.67 9.73 0.30
N ILE A 19 -0.66 8.87 0.12
CA ILE A 19 0.13 8.29 1.23
C ILE A 19 0.84 9.39 2.03
N ASN A 20 1.41 10.39 1.35
CA ASN A 20 2.10 11.49 2.02
C ASN A 20 1.18 12.34 2.91
N ARG A 21 -0.13 12.35 2.63
CA ARG A 21 -1.15 13.05 3.44
C ARG A 21 -1.58 12.28 4.68
N ILE A 22 -1.17 11.02 4.85
CA ILE A 22 -1.47 10.22 6.04
C ILE A 22 -0.80 10.83 7.27
N GLN A 23 -1.60 11.21 8.27
CA GLN A 23 -1.13 11.88 9.48
C GLN A 23 -0.36 10.94 10.42
N CYS A 24 -0.79 9.68 10.55
CA CYS A 24 -0.13 8.71 11.40
C CYS A 24 1.20 8.27 10.75
N PRO A 25 2.37 8.57 11.35
CA PRO A 25 3.66 8.28 10.73
C PRO A 25 3.86 6.79 10.47
N GLN A 26 3.45 5.95 11.43
CA GLN A 26 3.57 4.48 11.35
C GLN A 26 2.69 3.92 10.22
N LEU A 27 1.45 4.42 10.10
CA LEU A 27 0.56 4.04 8.99
C LEU A 27 1.10 4.49 7.64
N ARG A 28 1.67 5.71 7.57
CA ARG A 28 2.31 6.23 6.36
C ARG A 28 3.50 5.37 5.93
N GLU A 29 4.33 4.92 6.87
CA GLU A 29 5.46 4.03 6.58
C GLU A 29 5.01 2.69 6.00
N ILE A 30 3.99 2.06 6.59
CA ILE A 30 3.40 0.81 6.08
C ILE A 30 2.92 1.02 4.64
N ARG A 31 2.11 2.04 4.39
CA ARG A 31 1.57 2.31 3.04
C ARG A 31 2.67 2.64 2.03
N MET A 32 3.67 3.42 2.42
CA MET A 32 4.79 3.80 1.54
C MET A 32 5.67 2.59 1.16
N LYS A 33 5.88 1.66 2.10
CA LYS A 33 6.59 0.39 1.86
C LYS A 33 5.90 -0.42 0.76
N TYR A 34 4.59 -0.69 0.87
CA TYR A 34 3.87 -1.48 -0.13
C TYR A 34 3.65 -0.74 -1.45
N TRP A 35 3.59 0.60 -1.43
CA TRP A 35 3.62 1.38 -2.67
C TRP A 35 4.93 1.17 -3.43
N ARG A 36 6.09 1.23 -2.74
CA ARG A 36 7.40 0.98 -3.37
C ARG A 36 7.51 -0.43 -3.93
N LEU A 37 7.11 -1.45 -3.16
CA LEU A 37 7.17 -2.85 -3.62
C LEU A 37 6.33 -3.09 -4.87
N ARG A 38 5.11 -2.52 -4.93
CA ARG A 38 4.26 -2.60 -6.13
C ARG A 38 4.87 -1.85 -7.32
N HIS A 39 5.46 -0.68 -7.07
CA HIS A 39 6.11 0.11 -8.10
C HIS A 39 7.35 -0.58 -8.66
N GLU A 40 8.15 -1.21 -7.80
CA GLU A 40 9.32 -2.03 -8.19
C GLU A 40 8.89 -3.25 -9.00
N ALA A 41 7.87 -3.99 -8.56
CA ALA A 41 7.32 -5.12 -9.31
C ALA A 41 6.82 -4.71 -10.71
N PHE A 42 6.17 -3.54 -10.80
CA PHE A 42 5.73 -2.97 -12.07
C PHE A 42 6.89 -2.52 -12.96
N ILE A 43 7.96 -1.94 -12.41
CA ILE A 43 9.17 -1.59 -13.19
C ILE A 43 9.85 -2.85 -13.75
N ASP A 44 9.78 -3.97 -13.01
CA ASP A 44 10.34 -5.26 -13.39
C ASP A 44 9.42 -6.07 -14.34
N GLU A 45 8.31 -5.49 -14.82
CA GLU A 45 7.37 -6.10 -15.78
C GLU A 45 8.04 -6.53 -17.09
N ARG A 46 9.24 -6.01 -17.41
CA ARG A 46 10.03 -6.49 -18.56
C ARG A 46 10.63 -7.90 -18.39
N ASN A 47 10.73 -8.40 -17.16
CA ASN A 47 11.31 -9.72 -16.85
C ASN A 47 10.29 -10.72 -16.29
N ILE A 48 9.05 -10.29 -16.02
CA ILE A 48 8.02 -11.08 -15.37
C ILE A 48 6.81 -11.19 -16.32
N SER A 49 6.26 -12.40 -16.46
CA SER A 49 5.02 -12.62 -17.21
C SER A 49 3.85 -11.93 -16.50
N ASP A 50 2.90 -11.35 -17.25
CA ASP A 50 1.72 -10.66 -16.70
C ASP A 50 1.02 -11.44 -15.58
N ARG A 51 0.89 -12.77 -15.72
CA ARG A 51 0.27 -13.65 -14.71
C ARG A 51 1.08 -13.73 -13.42
N ASP A 52 2.40 -13.67 -13.51
CA ASP A 52 3.28 -13.69 -12.35
C ASP A 52 3.32 -12.30 -11.70
N LEU A 53 3.22 -11.23 -12.49
CA LEU A 53 3.04 -9.87 -11.97
C LEU A 53 1.73 -9.74 -11.18
N GLU A 54 0.62 -10.25 -11.72
CA GLU A 54 -0.69 -10.26 -11.04
C GLU A 54 -0.61 -10.97 -9.67
N LYS A 55 0.00 -12.17 -9.62
CA LYS A 55 0.20 -12.90 -8.35
C LYS A 55 1.06 -12.13 -7.35
N VAL A 56 2.12 -11.47 -7.82
CA VAL A 56 2.99 -10.66 -6.96
C VAL A 56 2.22 -9.48 -6.40
N LEU A 57 1.43 -8.79 -7.22
CA LEU A 57 0.61 -7.67 -6.78
C LEU A 57 -0.47 -8.11 -5.78
N ASP A 58 -1.15 -9.23 -6.03
CA ASP A 58 -2.16 -9.79 -5.12
C ASP A 58 -1.56 -10.15 -3.75
N GLU A 59 -0.39 -10.80 -3.75
CA GLU A 59 0.31 -11.15 -2.51
C GLU A 59 0.75 -9.89 -1.74
N LEU A 60 1.23 -8.86 -2.44
CA LEU A 60 1.59 -7.58 -1.81
C LEU A 60 0.37 -6.89 -1.20
N ILE A 61 -0.80 -6.93 -1.86
CA ILE A 61 -2.05 -6.39 -1.31
C ILE A 61 -2.47 -7.17 -0.06
N ARG A 62 -2.37 -8.50 -0.09
CA ARG A 62 -2.71 -9.36 1.06
C ARG A 62 -1.81 -9.05 2.26
N GLN A 63 -0.50 -8.96 2.05
CA GLN A 63 0.47 -8.62 3.09
C GLN A 63 0.23 -7.22 3.66
N GLU A 64 -0.07 -6.25 2.79
CA GLU A 64 -0.42 -4.88 3.20
C GLU A 64 -1.62 -4.88 4.14
N GLN A 65 -2.70 -5.59 3.77
CA GLN A 65 -3.89 -5.68 4.61
C GLN A 65 -3.62 -6.36 5.96
N GLU A 66 -2.83 -7.44 5.99
CA GLU A 66 -2.46 -8.10 7.25
C GLU A 66 -1.67 -7.16 8.18
N GLU A 67 -0.72 -6.40 7.64
CA GLU A 67 0.09 -5.45 8.42
C GLU A 67 -0.77 -4.27 8.92
N LEU A 68 -1.71 -3.78 8.10
CA LEU A 68 -2.70 -2.78 8.51
C LEU A 68 -3.64 -3.27 9.61
N GLN A 69 -4.12 -4.53 9.53
CA GLN A 69 -4.96 -5.13 10.57
C GLN A 69 -4.20 -5.32 11.88
N ARG A 70 -2.93 -5.75 11.82
CA ARG A 70 -2.07 -5.84 13.00
C ARG A 70 -1.86 -4.46 13.63
N PHE A 71 -1.54 -3.46 12.81
CA PHE A 71 -1.40 -2.08 13.25
C PHE A 71 -2.67 -1.58 13.96
N LYS A 72 -3.84 -1.86 13.39
CA LYS A 72 -5.14 -1.53 13.98
C LYS A 72 -5.34 -2.23 15.32
N ASN A 73 -5.09 -3.54 15.40
CA ASN A 73 -5.31 -4.32 16.63
C ASN A 73 -4.32 -3.98 17.76
N THR A 74 -3.12 -3.47 17.44
CA THR A 74 -2.12 -3.07 18.45
C THR A 74 -2.34 -1.64 18.95
N ASN A 75 -3.04 -0.79 18.19
CA ASN A 75 -3.30 0.62 18.54
C ASN A 75 -4.77 0.88 18.96
N ILE A 76 -5.54 -0.17 19.27
CA ILE A 76 -6.87 -0.11 19.90
C ILE A 76 -6.75 -0.52 21.37
#